data_AF-A0A485KXB6-F1
#
_entry.id   AF-A0A485KXB6-F1
#
_cell.length_a   1.000
_cell.length_b   1.000
_cell.length_c   1.000
_cell.angle_alpha   90.00
_cell.angle_beta   90.00
_cell.angle_gamma   90.00
#
_symmetry.space_group_name_H-M   'P 1'
#
loop_
_entity.id
_entity.type
_entity.pdbx_description
1 polymer ?
#
loop_
_entity_poly.entity_id
_entity_poly.type
_entity_poly.pdbx_seq_one_letter_code
_entity_poly.pdbx_strand_id
1 'polypeptide(L)'
;MRAVVFLLAALVTVVSAQSAVVASQQDAKKISVVGDATYAIVGPLCSGSGIVPAGTKCPVKGEKAVEACLKNLPSFNNGTCVAPVDAVCQKIPSNAWGCVWSKKIANTTTVKPTTVAPKP
;
A
#
# COMPACT_ATOMS: atom_id res chain seq x y z
N MET A 1 -52.39 -10.17 26.01
CA MET A 1 -52.81 -11.26 25.10
C MET A 1 -53.90 -10.72 24.19
N ARG A 2 -53.77 -10.98 22.88
CA ARG A 2 -54.84 -10.97 21.88
C ARG A 2 -55.57 -9.64 21.66
N ALA A 3 -55.34 -9.02 20.52
CA ALA A 3 -56.17 -9.29 19.35
C ALA A 3 -55.60 -8.56 18.15
N VAL A 4 -55.49 -9.32 17.07
CA VAL A 4 -55.06 -8.91 15.75
C VAL A 4 -56.28 -8.28 15.05
N VAL A 5 -56.01 -7.38 14.09
CA VAL A 5 -56.88 -6.99 12.97
C VAL A 5 -58.03 -6.02 13.30
N PHE A 6 -57.79 -4.72 13.13
CA PHE A 6 -58.82 -3.82 12.59
C PHE A 6 -58.20 -2.68 11.77
N LEU A 7 -58.73 -2.54 10.55
CA LEU A 7 -58.87 -1.31 9.77
C LEU A 7 -57.70 -0.86 8.86
N LEU A 8 -57.85 -1.25 7.59
CA LEU A 8 -57.52 -0.52 6.35
C LEU A 8 -57.05 0.93 6.51
N ALA A 9 -55.75 1.17 6.33
CA ALA A 9 -55.17 2.22 5.48
C ALA A 9 -53.65 2.24 5.71
N ALA A 10 -52.90 2.38 4.63
CA ALA A 10 -51.45 2.31 4.57
C ALA A 10 -50.72 3.04 5.71
N LEU A 11 -49.58 2.48 6.17
CA LEU A 11 -48.34 3.21 6.47
C LEU A 11 -47.25 2.21 6.91
N VAL A 12 -46.52 1.71 5.91
CA VAL A 12 -45.08 1.41 5.94
C VAL A 12 -44.56 0.58 7.12
N THR A 13 -44.57 -0.75 6.99
CA THR A 13 -43.63 -1.59 7.76
C THR A 13 -42.24 -1.35 7.21
N VAL A 14 -41.45 -0.57 7.95
CA VAL A 14 -40.03 -0.31 7.70
C VAL A 14 -39.27 -1.64 7.55
N VAL A 15 -38.96 -2.01 6.30
CA VAL A 15 -37.86 -2.94 6.01
C VAL A 15 -36.58 -2.17 6.32
N SER A 16 -35.99 -2.42 7.47
CA SER A 16 -34.67 -1.90 7.83
C SER A 16 -33.63 -2.54 6.92
N ALA A 17 -33.37 -1.89 5.79
CA ALA A 17 -32.24 -2.17 4.92
C ALA A 17 -30.95 -1.90 5.71
N GLN A 18 -30.40 -2.94 6.34
CA GLN A 18 -29.03 -2.89 6.85
C GLN A 18 -28.11 -2.93 5.63
N SER A 19 -27.80 -1.75 5.11
CA SER A 19 -26.74 -1.59 4.12
C SER A 19 -25.43 -2.04 4.77
N ALA A 20 -25.02 -3.27 4.48
CA ALA A 20 -23.67 -3.72 4.71
C ALA A 20 -22.76 -2.86 3.83
N VAL A 21 -22.28 -1.75 4.37
CA VAL A 21 -21.14 -1.04 3.79
C VAL A 21 -19.97 -2.01 3.89
N VAL A 22 -19.73 -2.75 2.82
CA VAL A 22 -18.46 -3.45 2.61
C VAL A 22 -17.44 -2.35 2.33
N ALA A 23 -17.05 -1.61 3.37
CA ALA A 23 -15.79 -0.89 3.35
C ALA A 23 -14.74 -1.96 3.13
N SER A 24 -14.10 -1.96 1.97
CA SER A 24 -12.96 -2.83 1.71
C SER A 24 -11.88 -2.48 2.74
N GLN A 25 -11.88 -3.19 3.87
CA GLN A 25 -10.83 -3.17 4.88
C GLN A 25 -9.60 -3.78 4.21
N GLN A 26 -8.87 -2.98 3.44
CA GLN A 26 -7.58 -3.38 2.91
C GLN A 26 -6.62 -3.30 4.08
N ASP A 27 -6.34 -4.45 4.68
CA ASP A 27 -5.41 -4.57 5.80
C ASP A 27 -4.02 -4.03 5.41
N ALA A 28 -3.38 -3.30 6.32
CA ALA A 28 -2.06 -2.74 6.09
C ALA A 28 -1.04 -3.87 6.06
N LYS A 29 -0.44 -4.11 4.89
CA LYS A 29 0.52 -5.18 4.70
C LYS A 29 1.95 -4.67 4.88
N LYS A 30 2.79 -5.51 5.46
CA LYS A 30 4.21 -5.23 5.68
C LYS A 30 5.00 -5.31 4.37
N ILE A 31 5.80 -4.29 4.12
CA ILE A 31 6.74 -4.21 3.01
C ILE A 31 8.08 -3.65 3.47
N SER A 32 9.18 -4.26 3.01
CA SER A 32 10.53 -3.80 3.33
C SER A 32 11.09 -2.98 2.18
N VAL A 33 11.83 -1.91 2.53
CA VAL A 33 12.65 -1.16 1.59
C VAL A 33 14.08 -1.70 1.65
N VAL A 34 14.70 -1.92 0.50
CA VAL A 34 16.03 -2.55 0.41
C VAL A 34 17.06 -1.76 1.21
N GLY A 35 17.68 -2.43 2.18
CA GLY A 35 18.69 -1.82 3.07
C GLY A 35 18.09 -0.89 4.13
N ASP A 36 16.79 -0.97 4.39
CA ASP A 36 16.08 -0.13 5.35
C ASP A 36 15.02 -0.95 6.13
N ALA A 37 14.13 -0.26 6.84
CA ALA A 37 13.13 -0.79 7.73
C ALA A 37 11.90 -1.35 7.00
N THR A 38 10.99 -1.93 7.77
CA THR A 38 9.72 -2.48 7.29
C THR A 38 8.57 -1.55 7.62
N TYR A 39 7.77 -1.22 6.61
CA TYR A 39 6.63 -0.30 6.66
C TYR A 39 5.32 -1.07 6.49
N ALA A 40 4.22 -0.56 7.02
CA ALA A 40 2.89 -1.14 6.84
C ALA A 40 2.07 -0.22 5.94
N ILE A 41 1.76 -0.69 4.73
CA ILE A 41 1.07 0.11 3.70
C ILE A 41 -0.10 -0.68 3.11
N VAL A 42 -1.05 0.05 2.54
CA VAL A 42 -2.26 -0.52 1.97
C VAL A 42 -2.14 -0.62 0.44
N GLY A 43 -2.58 -1.75 -0.11
CA GLY A 43 -2.73 -1.97 -1.56
C GLY A 43 -1.75 -2.97 -2.17
N PRO A 44 -1.66 -3.02 -3.51
CA PRO A 44 -0.85 -4.02 -4.22
C PRO A 44 0.63 -3.71 -4.06
N LEU A 45 1.26 -4.42 -3.11
CA LEU A 45 2.65 -4.26 -2.73
C LEU A 45 3.63 -4.60 -3.86
N CYS A 46 4.71 -3.82 -3.95
CA CYS A 46 5.84 -4.11 -4.83
C CYS A 46 6.46 -5.46 -4.51
N SER A 47 6.26 -6.44 -5.40
CA SER A 47 6.70 -7.81 -5.23
C SER A 47 6.67 -8.59 -6.55
N GLY A 48 7.24 -9.80 -6.54
CA GLY A 48 7.27 -10.71 -7.69
C GLY A 48 8.65 -10.79 -8.35
N SER A 49 8.81 -11.73 -9.29
CA SER A 49 10.07 -11.99 -10.02
C SER A 49 9.91 -11.95 -11.55
N GLY A 50 8.70 -11.71 -12.05
CA GLY A 50 8.39 -11.63 -13.46
C GLY A 50 8.89 -10.36 -14.14
N ILE A 51 8.58 -10.23 -15.44
CA ILE A 51 8.85 -9.01 -16.23
C ILE A 51 8.06 -7.82 -15.68
N VAL A 52 6.86 -8.08 -15.16
CA VAL A 52 5.98 -7.11 -14.51
C VAL A 52 5.84 -7.49 -13.04
N PRO A 53 5.83 -6.52 -12.10
CA PRO A 53 5.63 -6.84 -10.70
C PRO A 53 4.18 -7.24 -10.40
N ALA A 54 3.97 -7.96 -9.31
CA ALA A 54 2.63 -8.29 -8.79
C ALA A 54 1.90 -7.04 -8.23
N GLY A 55 2.65 -6.00 -7.87
CA GLY A 55 2.14 -4.72 -7.41
C GLY A 55 3.22 -3.64 -7.50
N THR A 56 2.86 -2.39 -7.29
CA THR A 56 3.80 -1.25 -7.47
C THR A 56 3.86 -0.34 -6.26
N LYS A 57 3.06 -0.60 -5.23
CA LYS A 57 3.00 0.25 -4.04
C LYS A 57 4.25 0.03 -3.17
N CYS A 58 4.84 1.15 -2.79
CA CYS A 58 5.97 1.27 -1.89
C CYS A 58 5.70 2.39 -0.88
N PRO A 59 6.41 2.41 0.26
CA PRO A 59 6.25 3.46 1.27
C PRO A 59 6.55 4.84 0.71
N VAL A 60 5.74 5.82 1.09
CA VAL A 60 5.91 7.22 0.70
C VAL A 60 6.59 8.01 1.81
N LYS A 61 7.15 9.16 1.46
CA LYS A 61 7.81 10.05 2.43
C LYS A 61 6.90 10.33 3.62
N GLY A 62 7.47 10.22 4.83
CA GLY A 62 6.75 10.49 6.08
C GLY A 62 6.04 9.28 6.68
N GLU A 63 5.97 8.15 5.99
CA GLU A 63 5.45 6.93 6.61
C GLU A 63 6.38 6.40 7.69
N LYS A 64 5.78 5.90 8.77
CA LYS A 64 6.52 5.36 9.91
C LYS A 64 6.74 3.85 9.71
N ALA A 65 7.97 3.41 9.93
CA ALA A 65 8.27 1.99 9.96
C ALA A 65 7.61 1.33 11.17
N VAL A 66 7.15 0.10 10.97
CA VAL A 66 6.55 -0.75 12.00
C VAL A 66 7.56 -1.72 12.61
N GLU A 67 8.59 -2.10 11.85
CA GLU A 67 9.57 -3.13 12.24
C GLU A 67 10.96 -2.85 11.65
N ALA A 68 11.96 -3.58 12.16
CA ALA A 68 13.34 -3.58 11.67
C ALA A 68 13.98 -2.17 11.64
N CYS A 69 13.58 -1.28 12.55
CA CYS A 69 14.16 0.05 12.68
C CYS A 69 15.48 0.00 13.46
N LEU A 70 16.60 0.17 12.75
CA LEU A 70 17.95 0.18 13.33
C LEU A 70 18.59 1.57 13.18
N LYS A 71 19.50 1.91 14.10
CA LYS A 71 20.13 3.25 14.17
C LYS A 71 20.98 3.62 12.95
N ASN A 72 21.47 2.62 12.23
CA ASN A 72 22.32 2.77 11.05
C ASN A 72 21.53 2.87 9.73
N LEU A 73 20.20 2.88 9.79
CA LEU A 73 19.37 2.93 8.59
C LEU A 73 19.18 4.37 8.10
N PRO A 74 19.08 4.58 6.77
CA PRO A 74 18.80 5.90 6.19
C PRO A 74 17.52 6.57 6.71
N SER A 75 16.49 5.79 7.02
CA SER A 75 15.22 6.30 7.57
C SER A 75 15.25 6.64 9.06
N PHE A 76 16.32 6.27 9.78
CA PHE A 76 16.40 6.46 11.22
C PHE A 76 16.57 7.94 11.57
N ASN A 77 15.61 8.47 12.32
CA ASN A 77 15.64 9.80 12.89
C ASN A 77 15.22 9.76 14.36
N ASN A 78 16.16 10.08 15.24
CA ASN A 78 15.96 10.28 16.68
C ASN A 78 15.15 9.16 17.39
N GLY A 79 15.48 7.89 17.13
CA GLY A 79 14.81 6.74 17.77
C GLY A 79 13.63 6.16 16.99
N THR A 80 13.24 6.78 15.88
CA THR A 80 12.15 6.31 15.02
C THR A 80 12.62 6.18 13.57
N CYS A 81 12.02 5.29 12.80
CA CYS A 81 12.31 5.19 11.36
C CYS A 81 11.13 5.75 10.58
N VAL A 82 11.41 6.77 9.78
CA VAL A 82 10.42 7.47 8.95
C VAL A 82 10.96 7.53 7.53
N ALA A 83 10.15 7.12 6.56
CA ALA A 83 10.53 7.14 5.15
C ALA A 83 11.03 8.55 4.75
N PRO A 84 12.32 8.69 4.37
CA PRO A 84 12.91 10.00 4.14
C PRO A 84 12.47 10.63 2.81
N VAL A 85 12.12 9.78 1.85
CA VAL A 85 11.68 10.08 0.48
C VAL A 85 10.71 9.00 0.02
N ASP A 86 10.04 9.22 -1.10
CA ASP A 86 9.21 8.19 -1.71
C ASP A 86 10.07 7.03 -2.21
N ALA A 87 9.69 5.81 -1.84
CA ALA A 87 10.30 4.61 -2.39
C ALA A 87 9.69 4.28 -3.76
N VAL A 88 10.52 3.75 -4.65
CA VAL A 88 10.13 3.34 -6.00
C VAL A 88 10.23 1.82 -6.11
N CYS A 89 9.21 1.23 -6.73
CA CYS A 89 9.20 -0.19 -7.05
C CYS A 89 10.08 -0.44 -8.28
N GLN A 90 11.16 -1.21 -8.11
CA GLN A 90 12.08 -1.55 -9.20
C GLN A 90 12.62 -2.97 -9.05
N LYS A 91 13.26 -3.46 -10.11
CA LYS A 91 13.96 -4.74 -10.08
C LYS A 91 15.27 -4.60 -9.31
N ILE A 92 15.46 -5.45 -8.32
CA ILE A 92 16.63 -5.47 -7.43
C ILE A 92 17.65 -6.52 -7.91
N PRO A 93 18.92 -6.52 -7.44
CA PRO A 93 19.97 -7.39 -7.97
C PRO A 93 19.65 -8.90 -7.94
N SER A 94 18.75 -9.33 -7.05
CA SER A 94 18.25 -10.71 -6.99
C SER A 94 17.23 -11.06 -8.09
N ASN A 95 16.98 -10.17 -9.06
CA ASN A 95 15.93 -10.27 -10.07
C ASN A 95 14.48 -10.27 -9.55
N ALA A 96 14.27 -10.02 -8.26
CA ALA A 96 12.95 -9.74 -7.70
C ALA A 96 12.58 -8.26 -7.83
N TRP A 97 11.30 -7.93 -7.67
CA TRP A 97 10.82 -6.57 -7.50
C TRP A 97 10.83 -6.19 -6.02
N GLY A 98 11.34 -5.01 -5.71
CA GLY A 98 11.39 -4.49 -4.37
C GLY A 98 11.38 -2.96 -4.32
N CYS A 99 11.06 -2.42 -3.16
CA CYS A 99 11.07 -0.99 -2.92
C CYS A 99 12.48 -0.51 -2.63
N VAL A 100 12.89 0.59 -3.24
CA VAL A 100 14.15 1.27 -2.95
C VAL A 100 13.91 2.75 -2.73
N TRP A 101 14.73 3.41 -1.92
CA TRP A 101 14.66 4.86 -1.81
C TRP A 101 15.04 5.52 -3.13
N SER A 102 14.20 6.43 -3.60
CA SER A 102 14.57 7.33 -4.70
C SER A 102 15.75 8.17 -4.23
N LYS A 103 16.94 7.96 -4.81
CA LYS A 103 18.01 8.95 -4.61
C LYS A 103 17.45 10.28 -5.11
N LYS A 104 17.52 11.35 -4.32
CA LYS A 104 17.24 12.70 -4.85
C LYS A 104 18.21 12.91 -6.01
N ILE A 105 17.76 12.68 -7.23
CA ILE A 105 18.44 13.16 -8.41
C ILE A 105 18.22 14.68 -8.36
N ALA A 106 19.20 15.42 -7.84
CA ALA A 106 19.31 16.82 -8.19
C ALA A 106 19.48 16.85 -9.72
N ASN A 107 18.49 17.43 -10.41
CA ASN A 107 18.31 17.49 -11.86
C ASN A 107 17.92 16.21 -12.62
N THR A 108 16.64 16.20 -13.02
CA THR A 108 16.18 15.73 -14.33
C THR A 108 16.32 14.23 -14.58
N THR A 109 15.23 13.50 -14.40
CA THR A 109 14.46 12.86 -15.49
C THR A 109 13.45 11.92 -14.85
N THR A 110 12.17 12.28 -14.95
CA THR A 110 11.07 11.32 -14.95
C THR A 110 11.35 10.28 -16.04
N VAL A 111 11.97 9.15 -15.68
CA VAL A 111 11.94 7.99 -16.56
C VAL A 111 10.52 7.43 -16.52
N LYS A 112 9.75 7.88 -17.51
CA LYS A 112 8.67 7.10 -18.11
C LYS A 112 9.12 5.63 -18.22
N PRO A 113 8.25 4.64 -17.97
CA PRO A 113 8.61 3.23 -18.12
C PRO A 113 9.22 3.02 -19.50
N THR A 114 10.52 2.74 -19.54
CA THR A 114 11.22 2.49 -20.80
C THR A 114 11.09 1.01 -21.06
N THR A 115 10.14 0.69 -21.93
CA THR A 115 10.00 -0.60 -22.60
C THR A 115 11.32 -0.90 -23.30
N VAL A 116 12.14 -1.77 -22.72
CA VAL A 116 13.31 -2.31 -23.41
C VAL A 116 12.80 -3.43 -24.32
N ALA A 117 12.76 -3.14 -25.62
CA ALA A 117 12.54 -4.13 -26.67
C ALA A 117 13.70 -5.16 -26.64
N PRO A 118 13.41 -6.47 -26.78
CA PRO A 118 14.47 -7.47 -26.89
C PRO A 118 15.26 -7.27 -28.18
N LYS A 119 16.60 -7.27 -28.07
CA LYS A 119 17.51 -7.24 -29.23
C LYS A 119 17.50 -8.63 -29.91
N PRO A 120 17.49 -8.70 -31.25
CA PRO A 120 17.39 -9.95 -32.03
C PRO A 120 18.55 -10.93 -31.80
#